data_AF-A0A554A199-F1
#
_entry.id   AF-A0A554A199-F1
#
_cell.length_a   1.000
_cell.length_b   1.000
_cell.length_c   1.000
_cell.angle_alpha   90.00
_cell.angle_beta   90.00
_cell.angle_gamma   90.00
#
_symmetry.space_group_name_H-M   'P 1'
#
loop_
_entity.id
_entity.type
_entity.pdbx_description
1 polymer ?
#
loop_
_entity_poly.entity_id
_entity_poly.type
_entity_poly.pdbx_seq_one_letter_code
_entity_poly.pdbx_strand_id
1 'polypeptide(L)'
;MAKTYESILPAHEAFITRQRVFFVGSAPLSEEGNVNISPKGYDSFRILSTNEVAYLDLTGSGNETSAHITENGRMTIMFMAFEGAPMILRLYGRAEVILPNTSEWHELAPHFDMLPGARQIIRAKIDTVKTSCGFSIPFYTYEGERDTLVQWTNNKSDEEIKAYRKKKNTHSMDGILTPIGKQVQK
;
A
#
# COMPACT_ATOMS: atom_id res chain seq x y z
N MET A 1 23.33 8.58 -10.54
CA MET A 1 22.43 9.05 -11.62
C MET A 1 21.14 8.26 -11.56
N ALA A 2 19.98 8.88 -11.83
CA ALA A 2 18.72 8.15 -11.88
C ALA A 2 18.70 7.20 -13.08
N LYS A 3 18.09 6.02 -12.92
CA LYS A 3 17.90 5.03 -13.99
C LYS A 3 16.45 4.59 -14.04
N THR A 4 15.97 4.29 -15.23
CA THR A 4 14.60 3.83 -15.49
C THR A 4 14.65 2.45 -16.12
N TYR A 5 13.71 1.59 -15.76
CA TYR A 5 13.59 0.22 -16.22
C TYR A 5 12.12 -0.10 -16.49
N GLU A 6 11.88 -1.04 -17.40
CA GLU A 6 10.53 -1.50 -17.74
C GLU A 6 9.96 -2.49 -16.70
N SER A 7 10.82 -3.07 -15.86
CA SER A 7 10.41 -4.10 -14.89
C SER A 7 11.32 -4.17 -13.66
N ILE A 8 10.85 -4.88 -12.64
CA ILE A 8 11.59 -5.23 -11.42
C ILE A 8 12.64 -6.27 -11.80
N LEU A 9 13.91 -5.93 -11.54
CA LEU A 9 15.06 -6.81 -11.76
C LEU A 9 15.43 -7.50 -10.45
N PRO A 10 16.20 -8.60 -10.47
CA PRO A 10 16.61 -9.30 -9.24
C PRO A 10 17.29 -8.40 -8.20
N ALA A 11 18.07 -7.39 -8.63
CA ALA A 11 18.66 -6.42 -7.72
C ALA A 11 17.64 -5.46 -7.07
N HIS A 12 16.56 -5.13 -7.79
CA HIS A 12 15.44 -4.32 -7.26
C HIS A 12 14.64 -5.13 -6.24
N GLU A 13 14.31 -6.39 -6.56
CA GLU A 13 13.63 -7.31 -5.66
C GLU A 13 14.43 -7.52 -4.37
N ALA A 14 15.72 -7.85 -4.49
CA ALA A 14 16.59 -8.01 -3.32
C ALA A 14 16.63 -6.75 -2.44
N PHE A 15 16.59 -5.56 -3.05
CA PHE A 15 16.49 -4.31 -2.29
C PHE A 15 15.13 -4.16 -1.59
N ILE A 16 14.04 -4.37 -2.31
CA ILE A 16 12.67 -4.24 -1.79
C ILE A 16 12.45 -5.18 -0.60
N THR A 17 12.87 -6.45 -0.69
CA THR A 17 12.70 -7.46 0.36
C THR A 17 13.41 -7.12 1.67
N ARG A 18 14.43 -6.25 1.65
CA ARG A 18 15.10 -5.77 2.87
C ARG A 18 14.39 -4.61 3.56
N GLN A 19 13.45 -3.96 2.88
CA GLN A 19 12.80 -2.77 3.40
C GLN A 19 11.73 -3.14 4.42
N ARG A 20 11.70 -2.41 5.54
CA ARG A 20 10.68 -2.56 6.60
C ARG A 20 9.53 -1.58 6.47
N VAL A 21 9.69 -0.56 5.63
CA VAL A 21 8.69 0.45 5.36
C VAL A 21 8.74 0.84 3.88
N PHE A 22 7.58 1.09 3.31
CA PHE A 22 7.43 1.67 1.98
C PHE A 22 6.37 2.76 1.99
N PHE A 23 6.36 3.60 0.97
CA PHE A 23 5.49 4.76 0.87
C PHE A 23 4.62 4.63 -0.36
N VAL A 24 3.33 4.87 -0.20
CA VAL A 24 2.36 4.82 -1.30
C VAL A 24 1.87 6.23 -1.59
N GLY A 25 2.13 6.71 -2.81
CA GLY A 25 1.62 7.96 -3.35
C GLY A 25 0.40 7.71 -4.23
N SER A 26 -0.66 8.49 -4.03
CA SER A 26 -1.88 8.47 -4.85
C SER A 26 -2.51 9.86 -4.89
N ALA A 27 -3.24 10.19 -5.95
CA ALA A 27 -3.91 11.49 -6.06
C ALA A 27 -5.26 11.34 -6.78
N PRO A 28 -6.27 12.13 -6.41
CA PRO A 28 -7.54 12.16 -7.12
C PRO A 28 -7.36 12.85 -8.49
N LEU A 29 -8.42 12.86 -9.29
CA LEU A 29 -8.48 13.58 -10.57
C LEU A 29 -8.72 15.08 -10.40
N SER A 30 -9.45 15.46 -9.34
CA SER A 30 -9.74 16.87 -9.05
C SER A 30 -8.45 17.65 -8.74
N GLU A 31 -8.31 18.83 -9.34
CA GLU A 31 -7.21 19.76 -9.05
C GLU A 31 -7.31 20.34 -7.63
N GLU A 32 -8.52 20.35 -7.05
CA GLU A 32 -8.76 20.77 -5.66
C GLU A 32 -8.54 19.63 -4.66
N GLY A 33 -8.40 18.39 -5.14
CA GLY A 33 -8.23 17.22 -4.30
C GLY A 33 -6.82 17.08 -3.72
N ASN A 34 -6.72 16.34 -2.61
CA ASN A 34 -5.50 16.22 -1.84
C ASN A 34 -4.60 15.10 -2.37
N VAL A 35 -3.33 15.40 -2.62
CA VAL A 35 -2.32 14.37 -2.89
C VAL A 35 -2.03 13.60 -1.59
N ASN A 36 -2.14 12.29 -1.64
CA ASN A 36 -1.93 11.41 -0.49
C ASN A 36 -0.58 10.70 -0.58
N ILE A 37 0.13 10.66 0.55
CA ILE A 37 1.31 9.83 0.77
C ILE A 37 1.10 9.04 2.06
N SER A 38 1.09 7.72 1.97
CA SER A 38 0.85 6.84 3.10
C SER A 38 2.03 5.90 3.33
N PRO A 39 2.73 5.97 4.48
CA PRO A 39 3.70 4.94 4.85
C PRO A 39 2.97 3.63 5.19
N LYS A 40 3.62 2.51 4.88
CA LYS A 40 3.18 1.15 5.16
C LYS A 40 4.34 0.39 5.78
N GLY A 41 4.08 -0.34 6.86
CA GLY A 41 5.04 -1.19 7.57
C GLY A 41 4.52 -2.62 7.69
N TYR A 42 5.13 -3.42 8.57
CA TYR A 42 4.96 -4.87 8.64
C TYR A 42 5.46 -5.60 7.38
N ASP A 43 5.50 -6.93 7.44
CA ASP A 43 5.72 -7.77 6.26
C ASP A 43 4.44 -7.85 5.40
N SER A 44 4.08 -6.71 4.78
CA SER A 44 2.81 -6.54 4.09
C SER A 44 2.95 -6.40 2.57
N PHE A 45 4.16 -6.51 2.00
CA PHE A 45 4.43 -6.28 0.57
C PHE A 45 4.84 -7.56 -0.14
N ARG A 46 4.33 -7.81 -1.35
CA ARG A 46 4.66 -8.98 -2.16
C ARG A 46 4.97 -8.55 -3.59
N ILE A 47 6.04 -9.12 -4.15
CA ILE A 47 6.33 -9.08 -5.58
C ILE A 47 5.72 -10.36 -6.17
N LEU A 48 4.75 -10.20 -7.06
CA LEU A 48 4.00 -11.32 -7.66
C LEU A 48 4.61 -11.72 -9.02
N SER A 49 5.17 -10.75 -9.74
CA SER A 49 5.97 -10.96 -10.95
C SER A 49 6.92 -9.78 -11.17
N THR A 50 7.68 -9.78 -12.27
CA THR A 50 8.56 -8.65 -12.63
C THR A 50 7.81 -7.33 -12.85
N ASN A 51 6.50 -7.37 -13.08
CA ASN A 51 5.66 -6.20 -13.35
C ASN A 51 4.41 -6.17 -12.48
N GLU A 52 4.37 -6.95 -11.42
CA GLU A 52 3.18 -7.03 -10.58
C GLU A 52 3.55 -7.16 -9.11
N VAL A 53 2.92 -6.33 -8.29
CA VAL A 53 3.12 -6.29 -6.85
C VAL A 53 1.77 -6.20 -6.16
N ALA A 54 1.74 -6.59 -4.88
CA ALA A 54 0.58 -6.38 -4.04
C ALA A 54 1.00 -6.01 -2.63
N TYR A 55 0.13 -5.31 -1.90
CA TYR A 55 0.30 -5.16 -0.46
C TYR A 55 -0.99 -5.34 0.32
N LEU A 56 -0.86 -5.92 1.51
CA LEU A 56 -1.93 -6.07 2.47
C LEU A 56 -2.20 -4.73 3.15
N ASP A 57 -3.39 -4.17 2.97
CA ASP A 57 -3.78 -2.89 3.54
C ASP A 57 -4.68 -3.11 4.76
N LEU A 58 -4.21 -2.66 5.92
CA LEU A 58 -4.87 -2.83 7.21
C LEU A 58 -5.86 -1.70 7.49
N THR A 59 -6.76 -1.94 8.44
CA THR A 59 -7.77 -0.97 8.86
C THR A 59 -7.13 0.20 9.58
N GLY A 60 -7.06 1.35 8.91
CA GLY A 60 -6.60 2.61 9.49
C GLY A 60 -7.71 3.66 9.54
N SER A 61 -7.35 4.85 10.04
CA SER A 61 -8.26 6.00 10.16
C SER A 61 -8.80 6.53 8.84
N GLY A 62 -8.08 6.30 7.73
CA GLY A 62 -8.47 6.70 6.38
C GLY A 62 -8.37 5.58 5.36
N ASN A 63 -8.82 5.88 4.13
CA ASN A 63 -8.80 4.96 2.99
C ASN A 63 -8.54 5.69 1.66
N GLU A 64 -7.73 6.77 1.71
CA GLU A 64 -7.43 7.69 0.60
C GLU A 64 -6.93 6.97 -0.66
N THR A 65 -5.92 6.11 -0.50
CA THR A 65 -5.34 5.34 -1.60
C THR A 65 -6.40 4.50 -2.32
N SER A 66 -7.29 3.85 -1.57
CA SER A 66 -8.38 3.05 -2.15
C SER A 66 -9.36 3.90 -2.96
N ALA A 67 -9.71 5.09 -2.45
CA ALA A 67 -10.59 6.01 -3.16
C ALA A 67 -9.95 6.51 -4.47
N HIS A 68 -8.70 6.99 -4.42
CA HIS A 68 -8.00 7.53 -5.60
C HIS A 68 -7.77 6.44 -6.67
N ILE A 69 -7.38 5.24 -6.24
CA ILE A 69 -7.20 4.09 -7.14
C ILE A 69 -8.52 3.69 -7.78
N THR A 70 -9.62 3.66 -7.02
CA THR A 70 -10.94 3.32 -7.55
C THR A 70 -11.42 4.33 -8.59
N GLU A 71 -11.06 5.60 -8.42
CA GLU A 71 -11.39 6.67 -9.36
C GLU A 71 -10.54 6.60 -10.63
N ASN A 72 -9.21 6.49 -10.51
CA ASN A 72 -8.32 6.72 -11.64
C ASN A 72 -7.17 5.71 -11.79
N GLY A 73 -7.01 4.80 -10.83
CA GLY A 73 -6.04 3.71 -10.83
C GLY A 73 -4.58 4.11 -10.61
N ARG A 74 -4.23 5.40 -10.55
CA ARG A 74 -2.81 5.82 -10.50
C ARG A 74 -2.22 5.61 -9.11
N MET A 75 -1.04 5.00 -9.05
CA MET A 75 -0.31 4.81 -7.80
C MET A 75 1.21 4.82 -8.04
N THR A 76 1.96 5.28 -7.04
CA THR A 76 3.41 5.11 -6.96
C THR A 76 3.77 4.47 -5.63
N ILE A 77 4.63 3.45 -5.65
CA ILE A 77 5.23 2.87 -4.45
C ILE A 77 6.70 3.30 -4.39
N MET A 78 7.16 3.79 -3.25
CA MET A 78 8.54 4.21 -3.03
C MET A 78 9.18 3.47 -1.87
N PHE A 79 10.42 3.08 -2.07
CA PHE A 79 11.33 2.50 -1.09
C PHE A 79 12.58 3.38 -0.98
N MET A 80 13.21 3.44 0.19
CA MET A 80 14.46 4.17 0.39
C MET A 80 15.40 3.41 1.32
N ALA A 81 16.69 3.46 1.03
CA ALA A 81 17.72 2.83 1.84
C ALA A 81 17.90 3.62 3.14
N PHE A 82 17.57 3.00 4.27
CA PHE A 82 17.89 3.51 5.61
C PHE A 82 19.20 2.95 6.16
N GLU A 83 19.80 1.99 5.46
CA GLU A 83 21.06 1.34 5.79
C GLU A 83 21.85 1.05 4.50
N GLY A 84 23.18 0.88 4.62
CA GLY A 84 24.04 0.52 3.49
C GLY A 84 24.12 1.59 2.40
N ALA A 85 24.19 1.16 1.14
CA ALA A 85 24.38 2.07 0.01
C ALA A 85 23.10 2.90 -0.28
N PRO A 86 23.24 4.22 -0.53
CA PRO A 86 22.10 5.13 -0.67
C PRO A 86 21.33 4.87 -1.97
N MET A 87 20.04 4.55 -1.86
CA MET A 87 19.16 4.35 -3.00
C MET A 87 17.72 4.73 -2.67
N ILE A 88 17.03 5.32 -3.64
CA ILE A 88 15.57 5.47 -3.64
C ILE A 88 15.04 4.73 -4.86
N LEU A 89 14.09 3.82 -4.66
CA LEU A 89 13.45 3.04 -5.71
C LEU A 89 11.97 3.40 -5.77
N ARG A 90 11.44 3.64 -6.96
CA ARG A 90 10.02 3.91 -7.20
C ARG A 90 9.46 2.92 -8.22
N LEU A 91 8.27 2.40 -7.91
CA LEU A 91 7.44 1.62 -8.81
C LEU A 91 6.26 2.50 -9.21
N TYR A 92 6.17 2.83 -10.49
CA TYR A 92 5.05 3.57 -11.06
C TYR A 92 4.14 2.60 -11.80
N GLY A 93 2.83 2.78 -11.63
CA GLY A 93 1.89 1.93 -12.33
C GLY A 93 0.44 2.20 -12.01
N ARG A 94 -0.39 1.21 -12.33
CA ARG A 94 -1.83 1.23 -12.09
C ARG A 94 -2.22 0.15 -11.10
N ALA A 95 -3.12 0.50 -10.19
CA ALA A 95 -3.54 -0.38 -9.12
C ALA A 95 -5.05 -0.61 -9.12
N GLU A 96 -5.45 -1.60 -8.34
CA GLU A 96 -6.83 -1.92 -8.04
C GLU A 96 -6.97 -2.36 -6.57
N VAL A 97 -8.20 -2.25 -6.07
CA VAL A 97 -8.54 -2.61 -4.70
C VAL A 97 -9.27 -3.95 -4.71
N ILE A 98 -8.69 -4.93 -4.02
CA ILE A 98 -9.23 -6.27 -3.88
C ILE A 98 -9.81 -6.41 -2.48
N LEU A 99 -11.12 -6.62 -2.39
CA LEU A 99 -11.84 -6.75 -1.11
C LEU A 99 -11.94 -8.20 -0.67
N PRO A 100 -12.09 -8.47 0.64
CA PRO A 100 -12.39 -9.80 1.14
C PRO A 100 -13.60 -10.43 0.43
N ASN A 101 -13.53 -11.76 0.25
CA ASN A 101 -14.56 -12.60 -0.36
C ASN A 101 -14.76 -12.42 -1.89
N THR A 102 -13.88 -11.71 -2.61
CA THR A 102 -13.86 -11.76 -4.09
C THR A 102 -12.99 -12.90 -4.60
N SER A 103 -13.13 -13.30 -5.86
CA SER A 103 -12.29 -14.33 -6.49
C SER A 103 -10.79 -13.99 -6.39
N GLU A 104 -10.45 -12.74 -6.65
CA GLU A 104 -9.08 -12.22 -6.64
C GLU A 104 -8.51 -12.22 -5.23
N TRP A 105 -9.34 -12.04 -4.20
CA TRP A 105 -8.89 -12.16 -2.82
C TRP A 105 -8.46 -13.58 -2.50
N HIS A 106 -9.22 -14.59 -2.93
CA HIS A 106 -8.87 -15.99 -2.70
C HIS A 106 -7.58 -16.40 -3.41
N GLU A 107 -7.27 -15.76 -4.54
CA GLU A 107 -6.00 -15.92 -5.27
C GLU A 107 -4.82 -15.26 -4.53
N LEU A 108 -5.01 -14.03 -4.05
CA LEU A 108 -3.91 -13.20 -3.53
C LEU A 108 -3.63 -13.40 -2.03
N ALA A 109 -4.66 -13.63 -1.22
CA ALA A 109 -4.51 -13.77 0.23
C ALA A 109 -3.50 -14.85 0.67
N PRO A 110 -3.40 -16.03 0.00
CA PRO A 110 -2.40 -17.04 0.33
C PRO A 110 -0.93 -16.58 0.21
N HIS A 111 -0.65 -15.47 -0.49
CA HIS A 111 0.71 -14.91 -0.55
C HIS A 111 1.09 -14.15 0.73
N PHE A 112 0.14 -13.84 1.62
CA PHE A 112 0.38 -13.02 2.81
C PHE A 112 0.18 -13.81 4.09
N ASP A 113 0.97 -13.46 5.11
CA ASP A 113 0.62 -13.77 6.49
C ASP A 113 -0.47 -12.80 6.92
N MET A 114 -1.69 -13.32 7.11
CA MET A 114 -2.85 -12.47 7.36
C MET A 114 -2.78 -11.80 8.73
N LEU A 115 -2.62 -10.47 8.71
CA LEU A 115 -2.57 -9.64 9.91
C LEU A 115 -3.99 -9.26 10.39
N PRO A 116 -4.21 -9.16 11.72
CA PRO A 116 -5.46 -8.63 12.25
C PRO A 116 -5.78 -7.25 11.67
N GLY A 117 -7.04 -7.09 11.25
CA GLY A 117 -7.50 -5.85 10.66
C GLY A 117 -7.21 -5.72 9.17
N ALA A 118 -6.72 -6.76 8.50
CA ALA A 118 -6.66 -6.85 7.04
C ALA A 118 -8.00 -6.42 6.44
N ARG A 119 -7.96 -5.33 5.66
CA ARG A 119 -9.14 -4.66 5.15
C ARG A 119 -9.33 -4.92 3.66
N GLN A 120 -8.23 -4.91 2.92
CA GLN A 120 -8.19 -5.09 1.46
C GLN A 120 -6.76 -5.40 1.04
N ILE A 121 -6.58 -5.92 -0.17
CA ILE A 121 -5.29 -6.04 -0.84
C ILE A 121 -5.26 -5.00 -1.95
N ILE A 122 -4.16 -4.28 -2.07
CA ILE A 122 -3.93 -3.40 -3.21
C ILE A 122 -2.99 -4.10 -4.17
N ARG A 123 -3.48 -4.47 -5.35
CA ARG A 123 -2.70 -5.08 -6.43
C ARG A 123 -2.30 -3.99 -7.42
N ALA A 124 -1.07 -4.01 -7.90
CA ALA A 124 -0.56 -3.02 -8.84
C ALA A 124 0.25 -3.65 -9.96
N LYS A 125 -0.10 -3.27 -11.19
CA LYS A 125 0.70 -3.50 -12.39
C LYS A 125 1.69 -2.37 -12.54
N ILE A 126 2.96 -2.71 -12.68
CA ILE A 126 4.08 -1.77 -12.71
C ILE A 126 4.53 -1.59 -14.15
N ASP A 127 4.48 -0.35 -14.61
CA ASP A 127 4.87 0.06 -15.97
C ASP A 127 6.29 0.62 -15.99
N THR A 128 6.78 1.12 -14.86
CA THR A 128 8.09 1.76 -14.77
C THR A 128 8.71 1.60 -13.39
N VAL A 129 9.95 1.12 -13.35
CA VAL A 129 10.80 1.14 -12.17
C VAL A 129 11.84 2.24 -12.32
N LYS A 130 11.99 3.09 -11.31
CA LYS A 130 12.97 4.18 -11.31
C LYS A 130 13.84 4.13 -10.07
N THR A 131 15.15 4.04 -10.25
CA THR A 131 16.12 4.21 -9.17
C THR A 131 16.70 5.62 -9.23
N SER A 132 16.98 6.18 -8.05
CA SER A 132 17.65 7.46 -7.88
C SER A 132 18.57 7.40 -6.68
N CYS A 133 19.55 8.30 -6.66
CA CYS A 133 20.50 8.37 -5.55
C CYS A 133 19.85 9.02 -4.33
N GLY A 134 20.13 8.50 -3.14
CA GLY A 134 19.59 9.00 -1.87
C GLY A 134 20.67 9.57 -0.95
N PHE A 135 21.67 10.31 -1.46
CA PHE A 135 22.81 10.78 -0.65
C PHE A 135 22.44 11.63 0.56
N SER A 136 21.28 12.28 0.55
CA SER A 136 20.76 13.04 1.70
C SER A 136 19.85 12.24 2.63
N ILE A 137 19.51 10.98 2.29
CA ILE A 137 18.68 10.14 3.14
C ILE A 137 19.54 9.64 4.31
N PRO A 138 19.17 9.95 5.56
CA PRO A 138 19.99 9.58 6.70
C PRO A 138 19.86 8.09 7.03
N PHE A 139 20.84 7.58 7.77
CA PHE A 139 20.78 6.25 8.32
C PHE A 139 19.76 6.16 9.45
N TYR A 140 19.08 5.02 9.56
CA TYR A 140 18.26 4.65 10.71
C TYR A 140 18.55 3.21 11.12
N THR A 141 18.31 2.91 12.39
CA THR A 141 18.36 1.55 12.93
C THR A 141 16.94 1.07 13.20
N TYR A 142 16.66 -0.15 12.76
CA TYR A 142 15.38 -0.79 13.00
C TYR A 142 15.37 -1.46 14.38
N GLU A 143 14.41 -1.08 15.23
CA GLU A 143 14.28 -1.59 16.61
C GLU A 143 13.10 -2.56 16.78
N GLY A 144 12.29 -2.78 15.75
CA GLY A 144 11.11 -3.66 15.81
C GLY A 144 9.84 -3.02 15.24
N GLU A 145 8.78 -3.83 15.13
CA GLU A 145 7.47 -3.38 14.69
C GLU A 145 6.67 -2.75 15.84
N ARG A 146 5.79 -1.79 15.52
CA ARG A 146 4.77 -1.34 16.47
C ARG A 146 3.65 -2.39 16.54
N ASP A 147 3.26 -2.79 17.73
CA ASP A 147 2.14 -3.72 17.95
C ASP A 147 0.78 -3.03 18.07
N THR A 148 0.77 -1.69 18.18
CA THR A 148 -0.41 -0.89 18.52
C THR A 148 -1.61 -1.12 17.59
N LEU A 149 -1.39 -1.24 16.27
CA LEU A 149 -2.48 -1.45 15.32
C LEU A 149 -3.08 -2.86 15.45
N VAL A 150 -2.22 -3.87 15.66
CA VAL A 150 -2.63 -5.26 15.87
C VAL A 150 -3.41 -5.38 17.17
N GLN A 151 -2.90 -4.80 18.26
CA GLN A 151 -3.59 -4.78 19.55
C GLN A 151 -4.93 -4.04 19.47
N TRP A 152 -4.96 -2.87 18.82
CA TRP A 152 -6.21 -2.11 18.62
C TRP A 152 -7.27 -2.92 17.88
N THR A 153 -6.85 -3.72 16.90
CA THR A 153 -7.75 -4.58 16.13
C THR A 153 -8.20 -5.79 16.95
N ASN A 154 -7.29 -6.47 17.65
CA ASN A 154 -7.62 -7.65 18.47
C ASN A 154 -8.53 -7.31 19.65
N ASN A 155 -8.50 -6.07 20.13
CA ASN A 155 -9.39 -5.56 21.17
C ASN A 155 -10.79 -5.17 20.63
N LYS A 156 -11.15 -5.58 19.42
CA LYS A 156 -12.44 -5.31 18.78
C LYS A 156 -13.06 -6.58 18.22
N SER A 157 -14.39 -6.67 18.31
CA SER A 157 -15.13 -7.69 17.58
C SER A 157 -15.13 -7.40 16.07
N ASP A 158 -15.47 -8.41 15.26
CA ASP A 158 -15.65 -8.25 13.82
C ASP A 158 -16.72 -7.21 13.48
N GLU A 159 -17.80 -7.14 14.27
CA GLU A 159 -18.87 -6.15 14.14
C GLU A 159 -18.36 -4.74 14.42
N GLU A 160 -17.53 -4.56 15.45
CA GLU A 160 -16.92 -3.26 15.78
C GLU A 160 -15.97 -2.79 14.67
N ILE A 161 -15.17 -3.71 14.10
CA ILE A 161 -14.29 -3.40 12.96
C ILE A 161 -15.11 -3.05 11.72
N LYS A 162 -16.19 -3.80 11.41
CA LYS A 162 -17.10 -3.48 10.30
C LYS A 162 -17.76 -2.11 10.49
N ALA A 163 -18.25 -1.82 11.70
CA ALA A 163 -18.85 -0.52 12.04
C ALA A 163 -17.83 0.62 11.91
N TYR A 164 -16.58 0.40 12.34
CA TYR A 164 -15.50 1.37 12.17
C TYR A 164 -15.22 1.65 10.70
N ARG A 165 -15.07 0.60 9.87
CA ARG A 165 -14.85 0.73 8.42
C ARG A 165 -16.00 1.46 7.74
N LYS A 166 -17.26 1.16 8.10
CA LYS A 166 -18.44 1.87 7.62
C LYS A 166 -18.40 3.37 7.94
N LYS A 167 -17.95 3.72 9.14
CA LYS A 167 -17.87 5.11 9.61
C LYS A 167 -16.68 5.88 9.02
N LYS A 168 -15.53 5.23 8.85
CA LYS A 168 -14.23 5.90 8.60
C LYS A 168 -13.59 5.60 7.25
N ASN A 169 -14.04 4.56 6.55
CA ASN A 169 -13.35 4.08 5.35
C ASN A 169 -14.26 3.99 4.14
N THR A 170 -15.49 4.51 4.20
CA THR A 170 -16.43 4.52 3.07
C THR A 170 -16.14 5.65 2.10
N HIS A 171 -15.64 6.79 2.58
CA HIS A 171 -15.23 7.94 1.76
C HIS A 171 -13.80 8.37 2.11
N SER A 172 -13.14 8.99 1.15
CA SER A 172 -11.91 9.76 1.38
C SER A 172 -12.20 11.08 2.11
N MET A 173 -11.15 11.79 2.52
CA MET A 173 -11.28 13.15 3.07
C MET A 173 -11.88 14.14 2.07
N ASP A 174 -11.68 13.90 0.77
CA ASP A 174 -12.24 14.67 -0.34
C ASP A 174 -13.65 14.18 -0.76
N GLY A 175 -14.27 13.28 0.03
CA GLY A 175 -15.62 12.78 -0.25
C GLY A 175 -15.72 11.74 -1.36
N ILE A 176 -14.61 11.17 -1.83
CA ILE A 176 -14.59 10.18 -2.90
C ILE A 176 -14.99 8.81 -2.33
N LEU A 177 -15.98 8.16 -2.95
CA LEU A 177 -16.50 6.87 -2.52
C LEU A 177 -15.48 5.74 -2.76
N THR A 178 -15.19 4.97 -1.71
CA THR A 178 -14.32 3.79 -1.76
C THR A 178 -15.11 2.52 -2.15
N PRO A 179 -14.43 1.42 -2.51
CA PRO A 179 -15.06 0.12 -2.71
C PRO A 179 -15.83 -0.40 -1.48
N ILE A 180 -15.33 -0.14 -0.27
CA ILE A 180 -16.04 -0.45 0.98
C ILE A 180 -17.33 0.37 1.09
N GLY A 181 -17.26 1.66 0.74
CA GLY A 181 -18.43 2.54 0.65
C GLY A 181 -19.50 1.98 -0.29
N LYS A 182 -19.08 1.50 -1.46
CA LYS A 182 -19.97 0.85 -2.44
C LYS A 182 -20.61 -0.43 -1.92
N GLN A 183 -19.89 -1.25 -1.13
CA GLN A 183 -20.45 -2.47 -0.53
C GLN A 183 -21.51 -2.18 0.54
N VAL A 184 -21.32 -1.13 1.33
CA VAL A 184 -22.24 -0.77 2.42
C VAL A 184 -23.55 -0.14 1.92
N GLN A 185 -23.55 0.43 0.71
CA GLN A 185 -24.73 1.03 0.09
C GLN A 185 -25.63 0.03 -0.66
N LYS A 186 -25.16 -1.21 -0.86
CA LYS A 186 -25.95 -2.32 -1.40
C LYS A 186 -26.74 -3.02 -0.30
#